data_AF-A0A914K8W7-F1
#
_entry.id   AF-A0A914K8W7-F1
#
_cell.length_a   1.000
_cell.length_b   1.000
_cell.length_c   1.000
_cell.angle_alpha   90.00
_cell.angle_beta   90.00
_cell.angle_gamma   90.00
#
_symmetry.space_group_name_H-M   'P 1'
#
loop_
_entity.id
_entity.type
_entity.pdbx_description
1 polymer ?
#
loop_
_entity_poly.entity_id
_entity_poly.type
_entity_poly.pdbx_seq_one_letter_code
_entity_poly.pdbx_strand_id
1 'polypeptide(L)'
;MSKKRSKKERHPSPIIGSDGEEQFFVEKILDKDEVDGCWMYKIRWAGYSPTHDTWEEAERMQGEVPEIAEEFEKKLAARKRKSQTKSESSQPRRFAL
;
A
#
# COMPACT_ATOMS: atom_id res chain seq x y z
N MET A 1 -22.23 -35.37 7.76
CA MET A 1 -20.96 -34.60 7.79
C MET A 1 -20.84 -33.80 6.50
N SER A 2 -21.22 -32.53 6.51
CA SER A 2 -21.19 -31.68 5.31
C SER A 2 -19.75 -31.27 5.01
N LYS A 3 -19.17 -31.87 3.95
CA LYS A 3 -17.89 -31.43 3.39
C LYS A 3 -18.09 -30.01 2.85
N LYS A 4 -17.65 -28.99 3.61
CA LYS A 4 -17.58 -27.61 3.13
C LYS A 4 -16.75 -27.63 1.85
N ARG A 5 -17.36 -27.34 0.70
CA ARG A 5 -16.63 -27.16 -0.55
C ARG A 5 -15.67 -25.99 -0.35
N SER A 6 -14.37 -26.27 -0.37
CA SER A 6 -13.33 -25.25 -0.47
C SER A 6 -13.59 -24.46 -1.75
N LYS A 7 -14.06 -23.22 -1.61
CA LYS A 7 -14.23 -22.31 -2.75
C LYS A 7 -12.82 -21.98 -3.23
N LYS A 8 -12.34 -22.69 -4.24
CA LYS A 8 -11.03 -22.44 -4.87
C LYS A 8 -11.03 -20.97 -5.29
N GLU A 9 -10.20 -20.15 -4.63
CA GLU A 9 -10.07 -18.73 -4.94
C GLU A 9 -9.78 -18.61 -6.44
N ARG A 10 -10.65 -17.93 -7.17
CA ARG A 10 -10.47 -17.69 -8.60
C ARG A 10 -9.76 -16.36 -8.73
N HIS A 11 -8.44 -16.40 -8.79
CA HIS A 11 -7.64 -15.23 -9.12
C HIS A 11 -7.34 -15.22 -10.63
N PRO A 12 -7.05 -14.06 -11.24
CA PRO A 12 -6.66 -13.99 -12.64
C PRO A 12 -5.34 -14.74 -12.87
N SER A 13 -5.14 -15.26 -14.07
CA SER A 13 -3.84 -15.81 -14.48
C SER A 13 -2.82 -14.67 -14.61
N PRO A 14 -1.54 -14.89 -14.24
CA PRO A 14 -0.48 -13.91 -14.49
C PRO A 14 -0.33 -13.64 -15.99
N ILE A 15 0.03 -12.41 -16.33
CA ILE A 15 0.45 -12.05 -17.69
C ILE A 15 1.94 -12.35 -17.77
N ILE A 16 2.35 -13.21 -18.70
CA ILE A 16 3.79 -13.46 -18.92
C ILE A 16 4.32 -12.35 -19.81
N GLY A 17 5.27 -11.56 -19.30
CA GLY A 17 5.96 -10.51 -20.03
C GLY A 17 6.90 -11.05 -21.10
N SER A 18 7.43 -10.15 -21.94
CA SER A 18 8.43 -10.52 -22.96
C SER A 18 9.74 -11.07 -22.38
N ASP A 19 10.04 -10.73 -21.13
CA ASP A 19 11.21 -11.24 -20.39
C ASP A 19 10.93 -12.60 -19.71
N GLY A 20 9.69 -13.11 -19.81
CA GLY A 20 9.26 -14.33 -19.14
C GLY A 20 8.82 -14.12 -17.69
N GLU A 21 8.90 -12.91 -17.16
CA GLU A 21 8.44 -12.56 -15.82
C GLU A 21 6.92 -12.45 -15.73
N GLU A 22 6.37 -12.85 -14.58
CA GLU A 22 4.93 -12.73 -14.29
C GLU A 22 4.57 -11.29 -13.92
N GLN A 23 3.61 -10.72 -14.63
CA GLN A 23 3.08 -9.39 -14.42
C GLN A 23 1.64 -9.48 -13.92
N PHE A 24 1.35 -8.65 -12.92
CA PHE A 24 0.06 -8.57 -12.26
C PHE A 24 -0.42 -7.13 -12.24
N PHE A 25 -1.71 -6.92 -12.43
CA PHE A 25 -2.29 -5.59 -12.30
C PHE A 25 -2.31 -5.14 -10.84
N VAL A 26 -1.79 -3.95 -10.57
CA VAL A 26 -1.87 -3.31 -9.26
C VAL A 26 -3.20 -2.58 -9.13
N GLU A 27 -3.94 -2.84 -8.05
CA GLU A 27 -5.16 -2.09 -7.74
C GLU A 27 -4.82 -0.79 -6.99
N LYS A 28 -3.97 -0.88 -5.97
CA LYS A 28 -3.55 0.27 -5.14
C LYS A 28 -2.38 -0.09 -4.22
N ILE A 29 -1.66 0.94 -3.77
CA ILE A 29 -0.76 0.86 -2.62
C ILE A 29 -1.56 1.12 -1.34
N LEU A 30 -1.43 0.21 -0.38
CA LEU A 30 -2.14 0.24 0.89
C LEU A 30 -1.34 0.93 1.99
N ASP A 31 -0.03 0.67 2.00
CA ASP A 31 0.84 1.10 3.08
C ASP A 31 2.29 1.29 2.62
N LYS A 32 3.07 1.95 3.46
CA LYS A 32 4.51 2.17 3.27
C LYS A 32 5.23 1.97 4.60
N ASP A 33 6.26 1.16 4.59
CA ASP A 33 7.11 0.94 5.75
C ASP A 33 8.59 0.84 5.36
N GLU A 34 9.48 1.05 6.32
CA GLU A 34 10.92 0.91 6.14
C GLU A 34 11.36 -0.44 6.72
N VAL A 35 11.94 -1.29 5.88
CA VAL A 35 12.44 -2.62 6.26
C VAL A 35 13.92 -2.68 5.90
N ASP A 36 14.76 -2.87 6.90
CA ASP A 36 16.24 -2.95 6.74
C ASP A 36 16.85 -1.74 5.98
N GLY A 37 16.28 -0.55 6.17
CA GLY A 37 16.73 0.68 5.51
C GLY A 37 16.17 0.88 4.09
N CYS A 38 15.37 -0.07 3.60
CA CYS A 38 14.72 -0.01 2.30
C CYS A 38 13.24 0.32 2.46
N TRP A 39 12.76 1.27 1.67
CA TRP A 39 11.33 1.58 1.64
C TRP A 39 10.57 0.51 0.87
N MET A 40 9.54 -0.05 1.50
CA MET A 40 8.63 -1.02 0.89
C MET A 40 7.21 -0.47 0.84
N TYR A 41 6.48 -0.85 -0.21
CA TYR A 41 5.05 -0.60 -0.36
C TYR A 41 4.27 -1.89 -0.23
N LYS A 42 3.15 -1.82 0.50
CA LYS A 42 2.19 -2.91 0.55
C LYS A 42 1.22 -2.82 -0.63
N ILE A 43 1.26 -3.79 -1.53
CA ILE A 43 0.51 -3.79 -2.79
C ILE A 43 -0.77 -4.61 -2.67
N ARG A 44 -1.90 -4.05 -3.12
CA ARG A 44 -3.12 -4.81 -3.43
C ARG A 44 -3.10 -5.17 -4.91
N TRP A 45 -3.10 -6.46 -5.22
CA TRP A 45 -3.22 -6.96 -6.59
C TRP A 45 -4.67 -7.00 -7.05
N ALA A 46 -4.95 -6.54 -8.27
CA ALA A 46 -6.29 -6.46 -8.81
C ALA A 46 -6.89 -7.86 -9.01
N GLY A 47 -8.08 -8.08 -8.45
CA GLY A 47 -8.75 -9.39 -8.50
C GLY A 47 -8.21 -10.42 -7.50
N TYR A 48 -7.28 -10.04 -6.62
CA TYR A 48 -6.80 -10.86 -5.52
C TYR A 48 -7.36 -10.39 -4.18
N SER A 49 -7.49 -11.34 -3.26
CA SER A 49 -7.91 -11.06 -1.88
C SER A 49 -6.74 -10.48 -1.06
N PRO A 50 -7.03 -9.78 0.06
CA PRO A 50 -5.99 -9.17 0.91
C PRO A 50 -4.94 -10.14 1.45
N THR A 51 -5.21 -11.45 1.43
CA THR A 51 -4.24 -12.48 1.83
C THR A 51 -3.09 -12.63 0.85
N HIS A 52 -3.22 -12.07 -0.35
CA HIS A 52 -2.20 -12.06 -1.40
C HIS A 52 -1.46 -10.72 -1.46
N ASP A 53 -1.76 -9.77 -0.57
CA ASP A 53 -1.04 -8.49 -0.53
C ASP A 53 0.45 -8.75 -0.24
N THR A 54 1.34 -8.17 -1.04
CA THR A 54 2.80 -8.34 -0.90
C THR A 54 3.46 -7.01 -0.53
N TRP A 55 4.68 -7.09 0.00
CA TRP A 55 5.55 -5.94 0.22
C TRP A 55 6.59 -5.90 -0.89
N GLU A 56 6.55 -4.85 -1.68
CA GLU A 56 7.43 -4.66 -2.84
C GLU A 56 8.30 -3.41 -2.64
N GLU A 57 9.48 -3.38 -3.23
CA GLU A 57 10.39 -2.24 -3.12
C GLU A 57 9.74 -0.98 -3.70
N ALA A 58 9.78 0.11 -2.93
CA ALA A 58 9.15 1.37 -3.31
C ALA A 58 9.75 1.93 -4.61
N GLU A 59 11.08 1.79 -4.80
CA GLU A 59 11.77 2.23 -6.01
C GLU A 59 11.27 1.48 -7.26
N ARG A 60 11.14 0.14 -7.16
CA ARG A 60 10.58 -0.69 -8.23
C ARG A 60 9.17 -0.23 -8.59
N MET A 61 8.30 -0.07 -7.60
CA MET A 61 6.90 0.30 -7.82
C MET A 61 6.74 1.72 -8.37
N GLN A 62 7.62 2.65 -8.00
CA GLN A 62 7.66 3.99 -8.59
C GLN A 62 8.05 3.97 -10.07
N GLY A 63 8.90 3.04 -10.49
CA GLY A 63 9.25 2.84 -11.89
C GLY A 63 8.14 2.16 -12.70
N GLU A 64 7.55 1.10 -12.15
CA GLU A 64 6.56 0.26 -12.85
C GLU A 64 5.14 0.87 -12.89
N VAL A 65 4.71 1.51 -11.78
CA VAL A 65 3.35 2.07 -11.63
C VAL A 65 3.36 3.48 -11.02
N PRO A 66 4.03 4.46 -11.67
CA PRO A 66 4.24 5.80 -11.12
C PRO A 66 2.93 6.52 -10.74
N GLU A 67 1.87 6.37 -11.54
CA GLU A 67 0.57 7.01 -11.27
C GLU A 67 -0.01 6.60 -9.91
N ILE A 68 0.05 5.31 -9.58
CA ILE A 68 -0.49 4.75 -8.33
C ILE A 68 0.42 5.13 -7.16
N ALA A 69 1.74 5.08 -7.35
CA ALA A 69 2.73 5.49 -6.34
C ALA A 69 2.59 6.96 -5.96
N GLU A 70 2.47 7.85 -6.95
CA GLU A 70 2.27 9.27 -6.70
C GLU A 70 0.96 9.55 -5.96
N GLU A 71 -0.13 8.90 -6.36
CA GLU A 71 -1.43 9.10 -5.71
C GLU A 71 -1.36 8.71 -4.23
N PHE A 72 -0.70 7.60 -3.93
CA PHE A 72 -0.48 7.14 -2.57
C PHE A 72 0.37 8.13 -1.76
N GLU A 73 1.51 8.58 -2.29
CA GLU A 73 2.40 9.54 -1.60
C GLU A 73 1.71 10.90 -1.35
N LYS A 74 0.94 11.39 -2.33
CA LYS A 74 0.11 12.61 -2.16
C LYS A 74 -0.89 12.43 -1.01
N LYS A 75 -1.58 11.29 -0.94
CA LYS A 75 -2.50 10.96 0.16
C LYS A 75 -1.78 10.85 1.51
N LEU A 76 -0.59 10.26 1.54
CA LEU A 76 0.23 10.11 2.75
C LEU A 76 0.69 11.48 3.29
N ALA A 77 1.18 12.36 2.43
CA ALA A 77 1.58 13.72 2.80
C ALA A 77 0.40 14.54 3.34
N ALA A 78 -0.77 14.44 2.70
CA ALA A 78 -1.98 15.11 3.17
C ALA A 78 -2.44 14.62 4.56
N ARG A 79 -2.29 13.32 4.85
CA ARG A 79 -2.58 12.74 6.18
C ARG A 79 -1.64 13.28 7.24
N LYS A 80 -0.33 13.36 6.97
CA LYS A 80 0.68 13.91 7.90
C LYS A 80 0.42 15.37 8.28
N ARG A 81 0.00 16.18 7.29
CA ARG A 81 -0.38 17.60 7.53
C ARG A 81 -1.59 17.73 8.46
N LYS A 82 -2.62 16.89 8.29
CA LYS A 82 -3.83 16.90 9.13
C LYS A 82 -3.56 16.44 10.57
N SER A 83 -2.59 15.55 10.79
CA SER A 83 -2.22 15.14 12.15
C SER A 83 -1.48 16.26 12.92
N GLN A 84 -0.64 17.05 12.25
CA GLN A 84 0.12 18.13 12.90
C GLN A 84 -0.77 19.31 13.32
N THR A 85 -1.78 19.68 12.53
CA THR A 85 -2.67 20.80 12.88
C THR A 85 -3.63 20.48 14.03
N LYS A 86 -3.83 19.20 14.37
CA LYS A 86 -4.71 18.79 15.47
C LYS A 86 -3.98 18.71 16.83
N SER A 87 -2.65 18.55 16.83
CA SER A 87 -1.83 18.47 18.04
C SER A 87 -1.45 19.83 18.65
N GLU A 88 -1.52 20.92 17.89
CA GLU A 88 -1.11 22.26 18.35
C GLU A 88 -2.25 23.12 18.94
N SER A 89 -3.35 22.50 19.38
CA SER A 89 -4.50 23.21 20.00
C SER A 89 -4.74 22.84 21.47
N SER A 90 -3.92 22.00 22.11
CA SER A 90 -4.21 21.44 23.45
C SER A 90 -3.27 21.88 24.58
N GLN A 91 -2.40 22.87 24.41
CA GLN A 91 -1.63 23.41 25.56
C GLN A 91 -2.24 24.72 26.08
N PRO A 92 -2.87 24.73 27.26
CA PRO A 92 -3.25 25.99 27.91
C PRO A 92 -1.98 26.76 28.25
N ARG A 93 -1.90 28.02 27.80
CA ARG A 93 -0.80 28.93 28.16
C ARG A 93 -0.89 29.21 29.66
N ARG A 94 0.05 28.69 30.45
CA ARG A 94 0.22 29.11 31.85
C ARG A 94 0.65 30.58 31.87
N PHE A 95 -0.19 31.43 32.45
CA PHE A 95 0.24 32.76 32.89
C PHE A 95 0.87 32.61 34.29
N ALA A 96 2.06 33.16 34.47
CA ALA A 96 2.65 33.39 35.78
C ALA A 96 2.37 34.85 36.19
N LEU A 97 1.94 35.04 37.44
CA LEU A 97 1.69 36.34 38.06
C LEU A 97 3.00 36.97 38.54
#